data_AF-A0A1H7RZ22-F1
#
_entry.id   AF-A0A1H7RZ22-F1
#
_cell.length_a   1.000
_cell.length_b   1.000
_cell.length_c   1.000
_cell.angle_alpha   90.00
_cell.angle_beta   90.00
_cell.angle_gamma   90.00
#
_symmetry.space_group_name_H-M   'P 1'
#
loop_
_entity.id
_entity.type
_entity.pdbx_description
1 polymer ?
#
loop_
_entity_poly.entity_id
_entity_poly.type
_entity_poly.pdbx_seq_one_letter_code
_entity_poly.pdbx_strand_id
1 'polypeptide(L)'
;MNESYTFELQKLYDDPHVSPFIQEVCEYYASKADYGDGSDREEIEPSEIVEPVYTLFLLQRRETLLDELSYIHKKYPHLFASVEGLYEDILIHMDIRPLESETAARLSLALNEKVSAGAITEKIENLCDSYEDILEALDPFYGWLHAFYS
;
A
#
# COMPACT_ATOMS: atom_id res chain seq x y z
N MET A 1 3.37 16.61 10.83
CA MET A 1 2.12 15.87 10.63
C MET A 1 0.98 16.67 11.21
N ASN A 2 -0.04 16.99 10.40
CA ASN A 2 -1.27 17.65 10.84
C ASN A 2 -1.81 17.00 12.12
N GLU A 3 -2.19 17.82 13.11
CA GLU A 3 -2.71 17.33 14.40
C GLU A 3 -3.94 16.42 14.22
N SER A 4 -4.76 16.70 13.19
CA SER A 4 -5.91 15.86 12.85
C SER A 4 -5.50 14.44 12.39
N TYR A 5 -4.45 14.31 11.57
CA TYR A 5 -3.94 13.00 11.15
C TYR A 5 -3.34 12.23 12.32
N THR A 6 -2.54 12.91 13.15
CA THR A 6 -1.89 12.29 14.33
C THR A 6 -2.92 11.73 15.30
N PHE A 7 -3.98 12.48 15.56
CA PHE A 7 -5.03 12.05 16.47
C PHE A 7 -5.89 10.91 15.90
N GLU A 8 -6.20 10.94 14.61
CA GLU A 8 -6.95 9.85 13.98
C GLU A 8 -6.09 8.57 13.84
N LEU A 9 -4.79 8.68 13.53
CA LEU A 9 -3.89 7.51 13.43
C LEU A 9 -3.78 6.79 14.77
N GLN A 10 -3.60 7.54 15.86
CA GLN A 10 -3.59 6.97 17.21
C GLN A 10 -4.85 6.15 17.50
N LYS A 11 -6.02 6.64 17.09
CA LYS A 11 -7.28 5.89 17.25
C LYS A 11 -7.38 4.70 16.31
N LEU A 12 -6.84 4.81 15.10
CA LEU A 12 -6.85 3.77 14.09
C LEU A 12 -6.07 2.54 14.57
N TYR A 13 -4.90 2.74 15.18
CA TYR A 13 -4.09 1.62 15.72
C TYR A 13 -4.80 0.84 16.84
N ASP A 14 -5.66 1.52 17.61
CA ASP A 14 -6.47 0.90 18.66
C ASP A 14 -7.78 0.27 18.11
N ASP A 15 -8.07 0.36 16.80
CA ASP A 15 -9.32 -0.10 16.22
C ASP A 15 -9.23 -1.54 15.68
N PRO A 16 -9.91 -2.52 16.30
CA PRO A 16 -9.84 -3.92 15.88
C PRO A 16 -10.58 -4.21 14.56
N HIS A 17 -11.30 -3.24 13.98
CA HIS A 17 -11.98 -3.40 12.68
C HIS A 17 -11.09 -3.08 11.49
N VAL A 18 -9.88 -2.55 11.74
CA VAL A 18 -8.95 -2.16 10.69
C VAL A 18 -7.72 -3.04 10.81
N SER A 19 -7.38 -3.72 9.72
CA SER A 19 -6.22 -4.60 9.66
C SER A 19 -4.91 -3.80 9.82
N PRO A 20 -3.85 -4.41 10.38
CA PRO A 20 -2.54 -3.78 10.48
C PRO A 20 -2.01 -3.27 9.13
N PHE A 21 -2.30 -3.99 8.04
CA PHE A 21 -1.95 -3.54 6.69
C PHE A 21 -2.62 -2.22 6.30
N ILE A 22 -3.91 -2.05 6.55
CA ILE A 22 -4.58 -0.77 6.25
C ILE A 22 -4.10 0.35 7.17
N GLN A 23 -3.75 0.04 8.42
CA GLN A 23 -3.14 1.00 9.33
C GLN A 23 -1.82 1.55 8.75
N GLU A 24 -0.94 0.66 8.28
CA GLU A 24 0.33 0.99 7.61
C GLU A 24 0.09 1.87 6.36
N VAL A 25 -0.86 1.48 5.49
CA VAL A 25 -1.21 2.27 4.30
C VAL A 25 -1.69 3.67 4.67
N CYS A 26 -2.59 3.80 5.66
CA CYS A 26 -3.06 5.10 6.11
C CYS A 26 -1.94 5.95 6.72
N GLU A 27 -1.03 5.36 7.49
CA GLU A 27 0.13 6.06 8.05
C GLU A 27 1.05 6.60 6.95
N TYR A 28 1.37 5.77 5.96
CA TYR A 28 2.20 6.14 4.82
C TYR A 28 1.64 7.36 4.07
N TYR A 29 0.37 7.27 3.64
CA TYR A 29 -0.25 8.34 2.85
C TYR A 29 -0.50 9.61 3.68
N ALA A 30 -0.86 9.49 4.97
CA ALA A 30 -1.03 10.66 5.85
C ALA A 30 0.30 11.36 6.12
N SER A 31 1.39 10.60 6.29
CA SER A 31 2.74 11.14 6.42
C SER A 31 3.16 11.86 5.15
N LYS A 32 2.98 11.23 3.99
CA LYS A 32 3.31 11.81 2.67
C LYS A 32 2.52 13.09 2.37
N ALA A 33 1.23 13.13 2.68
CA ALA A 33 0.37 14.29 2.44
C ALA A 33 0.80 15.54 3.23
N ASP A 34 1.50 15.36 4.36
CA ASP A 34 2.01 16.44 5.20
C ASP A 34 3.36 17.00 4.70
N TYR A 35 4.16 16.20 3.99
CA TYR A 35 5.41 16.63 3.35
C TYR A 35 5.14 17.26 1.98
N GLY A 36 4.43 18.38 1.98
CA GLY A 36 4.12 19.14 0.76
C GLY A 36 5.31 19.81 0.06
N ASP A 37 6.56 19.51 0.40
CA ASP A 37 7.73 20.19 -0.19
C ASP A 37 9.05 19.42 0.02
N GLY A 38 9.26 18.32 -0.71
CA GLY A 38 10.59 17.77 -1.03
C GLY A 38 11.57 17.48 0.12
N SER A 39 11.13 17.45 1.38
CA SER A 39 11.96 17.00 2.48
C SER A 39 11.81 15.49 2.59
N ASP A 40 12.55 14.78 1.73
CA ASP A 40 12.75 13.34 1.84
C ASP A 40 13.37 13.04 3.22
N ARG A 41 12.52 12.84 4.22
CA ARG A 41 12.91 12.25 5.48
C ARG A 41 13.03 10.77 5.20
N GLU A 42 14.28 10.30 5.03
CA GLU A 42 14.70 8.88 5.13
C GLU A 42 13.56 7.87 4.90
N GLU A 43 12.84 7.98 3.78
CA GLU A 43 11.98 6.88 3.35
C GLU A 43 12.98 5.78 3.01
N ILE A 44 12.90 4.66 3.73
CA ILE A 44 13.79 3.53 3.52
C ILE A 44 13.71 3.09 2.05
N GLU A 45 12.53 3.23 1.43
CA GLU A 45 12.26 2.95 0.03
C GLU A 45 11.58 4.13 -0.67
N PRO A 46 11.95 4.49 -1.92
CA PRO A 46 11.29 5.54 -2.68
C PRO A 46 9.82 5.22 -3.01
N SER A 47 9.00 6.26 -3.12
CA SER A 47 7.55 6.11 -3.41
C SER A 47 7.23 5.36 -4.71
N GLU A 48 8.10 5.41 -5.72
CA GLU A 48 7.94 4.62 -6.95
C GLU A 48 8.01 3.09 -6.73
N ILE A 49 8.45 2.65 -5.55
CA ILE A 49 8.44 1.26 -5.09
C ILE A 49 7.28 1.03 -4.15
N VAL A 50 7.17 1.84 -3.09
CA VAL A 50 6.23 1.62 -1.99
C VAL A 50 4.79 1.60 -2.48
N GLU A 51 4.39 2.58 -3.29
CA GLU A 51 2.99 2.69 -3.75
C GLU A 51 2.57 1.50 -4.64
N PRO A 52 3.37 1.07 -5.64
CA PRO A 52 3.07 -0.17 -6.36
C PRO A 52 2.98 -1.40 -5.46
N VAL A 53 3.84 -1.52 -4.44
CA VAL A 53 3.78 -2.65 -3.51
C VAL A 53 2.46 -2.67 -2.75
N TYR A 54 2.10 -1.58 -2.10
CA TYR A 54 0.83 -1.50 -1.37
C TYR A 54 -0.37 -1.74 -2.28
N THR A 55 -0.34 -1.18 -3.50
CA THR A 55 -1.42 -1.41 -4.48
C THR A 55 -1.54 -2.89 -4.83
N LEU A 56 -0.44 -3.57 -5.15
CA LEU A 56 -0.46 -4.99 -5.54
C LEU A 56 -0.92 -5.89 -4.40
N PHE A 57 -0.46 -5.65 -3.17
CA PHE A 57 -0.91 -6.41 -1.99
C PHE A 57 -2.39 -6.16 -1.68
N LEU A 58 -2.84 -4.91 -1.81
CA LEU A 58 -4.25 -4.58 -1.61
C LEU A 58 -5.14 -5.33 -2.62
N LEU A 59 -4.72 -5.39 -3.89
CA LEU A 59 -5.48 -6.11 -4.92
C LEU A 59 -5.69 -7.59 -4.62
N GLN A 60 -4.79 -8.24 -3.87
CA GLN A 60 -4.94 -9.66 -3.49
C GLN A 60 -6.13 -9.91 -2.55
N ARG A 61 -6.52 -8.92 -1.74
CA ARG A 61 -7.69 -9.00 -0.84
C ARG A 61 -8.62 -7.81 -1.01
N ARG A 62 -8.81 -7.40 -2.27
CA ARG A 62 -9.52 -6.18 -2.67
C ARG A 62 -10.83 -5.96 -1.92
N GLU A 63 -11.73 -6.95 -1.89
CA GLU A 63 -13.07 -6.78 -1.31
C GLU A 63 -12.99 -6.44 0.18
N THR A 64 -12.24 -7.22 0.95
CA THR A 64 -12.06 -7.00 2.40
C THR A 64 -11.41 -5.65 2.69
N LEU A 65 -10.36 -5.31 1.93
CA LEU A 65 -9.61 -4.08 2.16
C LEU A 65 -10.36 -2.82 1.71
N LEU A 66 -11.20 -2.92 0.67
CA LEU A 66 -12.13 -1.85 0.29
C LEU A 66 -13.23 -1.62 1.32
N ASP A 67 -13.70 -2.67 1.99
CA ASP A 67 -14.67 -2.54 3.08
C ASP A 67 -14.03 -1.83 4.29
N GLU A 68 -12.77 -2.13 4.61
CA GLU A 68 -12.02 -1.43 5.65
C GLU A 68 -11.78 0.04 5.28
N LEU A 69 -11.37 0.35 4.04
CA LEU A 69 -11.22 1.74 3.58
C LEU A 69 -12.56 2.49 3.60
N SER A 70 -13.66 1.81 3.26
CA SER A 70 -15.02 2.37 3.38
C SER A 70 -15.42 2.64 4.84
N TYR A 71 -14.95 1.82 5.78
CA TYR A 71 -15.12 2.06 7.21
C TYR A 71 -14.32 3.28 7.66
N ILE A 72 -13.07 3.40 7.22
CA ILE A 72 -12.19 4.55 7.51
C ILE A 72 -12.80 5.84 6.97
N HIS A 73 -13.34 5.83 5.74
CA HIS A 73 -14.05 6.98 5.18
C HIS A 73 -15.15 7.50 6.13
N LYS A 74 -15.91 6.59 6.76
CA LYS A 74 -17.01 6.97 7.65
C LYS A 74 -16.52 7.43 9.03
N LYS A 75 -15.45 6.85 9.56
CA LYS A 75 -15.03 7.00 10.96
C LYS A 75 -13.84 7.94 11.17
N TYR A 76 -12.94 8.00 10.19
CA TYR A 76 -11.69 8.77 10.19
C TYR A 76 -11.57 9.56 8.86
N PRO A 77 -12.48 10.51 8.62
CA PRO A 77 -12.59 11.17 7.31
C PRO A 77 -11.36 12.01 6.97
N HIS A 78 -10.61 12.51 7.97
CA HIS A 78 -9.38 13.23 7.67
C HIS A 78 -8.34 12.25 7.13
N LEU A 79 -8.08 11.13 7.81
CA LEU A 79 -7.17 10.11 7.29
C LEU A 79 -7.59 9.57 5.93
N PHE A 80 -8.89 9.33 5.74
CA PHE A 80 -9.39 8.85 4.46
C PHE A 80 -9.01 9.77 3.30
N ALA A 81 -9.05 11.09 3.49
CA ALA A 81 -8.66 12.05 2.45
C ALA A 81 -7.22 11.86 1.95
N SER A 82 -6.33 11.24 2.74
CA SER A 82 -4.97 10.94 2.30
C SER A 82 -4.87 9.68 1.41
N VAL A 83 -5.79 8.72 1.58
CA VAL A 83 -5.85 7.45 0.84
C VAL A 83 -6.95 7.43 -0.24
N GLU A 84 -7.71 8.51 -0.37
CA GLU A 84 -8.87 8.61 -1.27
C GLU A 84 -8.50 8.31 -2.73
N GLY A 85 -7.38 8.84 -3.22
CA GLY A 85 -6.90 8.56 -4.58
C GLY A 85 -6.65 7.07 -4.83
N LEU A 86 -5.95 6.39 -3.92
CA LEU A 86 -5.72 4.94 -4.00
C LEU A 86 -7.05 4.18 -4.01
N TYR A 87 -7.96 4.55 -3.11
CA TYR A 87 -9.29 3.94 -3.02
C TYR A 87 -10.11 4.11 -4.30
N GLU A 88 -10.14 5.31 -4.88
CA GLU A 88 -10.83 5.59 -6.14
C GLU A 88 -10.24 4.81 -7.31
N ASP A 89 -8.91 4.77 -7.42
CA ASP A 89 -8.21 4.00 -8.45
C ASP A 89 -8.63 2.52 -8.39
N ILE A 90 -8.61 1.91 -7.20
CA ILE A 90 -9.03 0.51 -7.04
C ILE A 90 -10.51 0.29 -7.37
N LEU A 91 -11.39 1.25 -7.08
CA LEU A 91 -12.82 1.14 -7.39
C LEU A 91 -13.12 1.23 -8.89
N ILE A 92 -12.45 2.13 -9.62
CA ILE A 92 -12.72 2.38 -11.04
C ILE A 92 -12.37 1.15 -11.90
N HIS A 93 -11.38 0.36 -11.47
CA HIS A 93 -10.97 -0.86 -12.17
C HIS A 93 -11.89 -2.04 -11.83
N MET A 94 -12.95 -2.22 -12.64
CA MET A 94 -13.89 -3.34 -12.52
C MET A 94 -13.22 -4.70 -12.80
N ASP A 95 -12.33 -4.76 -13.80
CA ASP A 95 -11.37 -5.87 -13.97
C ASP A 95 -10.06 -5.45 -13.30
N ILE A 96 -9.59 -6.26 -12.35
CA ILE A 96 -8.39 -5.98 -11.57
C ILE A 96 -7.10 -6.28 -12.34
N ARG A 97 -7.17 -7.17 -13.33
CA ARG A 97 -5.97 -7.69 -14.02
C ARG A 97 -5.20 -6.62 -14.79
N PRO A 98 -5.86 -5.65 -15.48
CA PRO A 98 -5.16 -4.53 -16.09
C PRO A 98 -4.41 -3.67 -15.06
N LEU A 99 -5.05 -3.36 -13.92
CA LEU A 99 -4.45 -2.54 -12.87
C LEU A 99 -3.28 -3.26 -12.20
N GLU A 100 -3.43 -4.55 -11.91
CA GLU A 100 -2.35 -5.39 -11.37
C GLU A 100 -1.15 -5.45 -12.34
N SER A 101 -1.41 -5.73 -13.63
CA SER A 101 -0.37 -5.81 -14.65
C SER A 101 0.36 -4.48 -14.85
N GLU A 102 -0.39 -3.37 -14.90
CA GLU A 102 0.18 -2.03 -15.00
C GLU A 102 1.03 -1.68 -13.75
N THR A 103 0.51 -1.99 -12.57
CA THR A 103 1.20 -1.70 -11.31
C THR A 103 2.47 -2.55 -11.17
N ALA A 104 2.43 -3.84 -11.53
CA ALA A 104 3.60 -4.70 -11.56
C ALA A 104 4.63 -4.24 -12.60
N ALA A 105 4.19 -3.74 -13.76
CA ALA A 105 5.07 -3.15 -14.77
C ALA A 105 5.74 -1.86 -14.27
N ARG A 106 5.01 -1.01 -13.53
CA ARG A 106 5.58 0.19 -12.88
C ARG A 106 6.66 -0.18 -11.86
N LEU A 107 6.41 -1.17 -11.02
CA LEU A 107 7.39 -1.66 -10.05
C LEU A 107 8.62 -2.28 -10.75
N SER A 108 8.39 -3.09 -11.77
CA SER A 108 9.46 -3.65 -12.64
C SER A 108 10.33 -2.53 -13.23
N LEU A 109 9.73 -1.44 -13.68
CA LEU A 109 10.46 -0.29 -14.23
C LEU A 109 11.26 0.45 -13.14
N ALA A 110 10.68 0.66 -11.95
CA ALA A 110 11.38 1.23 -10.79
C ALA A 110 12.59 0.38 -10.34
N LEU A 111 12.54 -0.92 -10.64
CA LEU A 111 13.61 -1.90 -10.43
C LEU A 111 14.63 -1.96 -11.59
N ASN A 112 14.59 -1.01 -12.54
CA ASN A 112 15.38 -1.02 -13.77
C ASN A 112 15.25 -2.34 -14.56
N GLU A 113 14.05 -2.93 -14.56
CA GLU A 113 13.72 -4.19 -15.25
C GLU A 113 14.59 -5.39 -14.83
N LYS A 114 15.24 -5.33 -13.66
CA LYS A 114 16.02 -6.45 -13.11
C LYS A 114 15.16 -7.67 -12.77
N VAL A 115 13.86 -7.45 -12.57
CA VAL A 115 12.85 -8.48 -12.37
C VAL A 115 11.63 -8.15 -13.22
N SER A 116 10.96 -9.16 -13.76
CA SER A 116 9.80 -8.96 -14.62
C SER A 116 8.53 -8.73 -13.81
N ALA A 117 7.57 -8.00 -14.40
CA ALA A 117 6.23 -7.83 -13.83
C ALA A 117 5.56 -9.17 -13.46
N GLY A 118 5.70 -10.20 -14.30
CA GLY A 118 5.16 -11.53 -14.01
C GLY A 118 5.78 -12.20 -12.78
N ALA A 119 7.11 -12.06 -12.60
CA ALA A 119 7.79 -12.60 -11.41
C ALA A 119 7.41 -11.84 -10.13
N ILE A 120 7.12 -10.53 -10.23
CA ILE A 120 6.57 -9.73 -9.13
C ILE A 120 5.19 -10.25 -8.74
N THR A 121 4.27 -10.38 -9.70
CA THR A 121 2.91 -10.89 -9.45
C THR A 121 2.96 -12.28 -8.82
N GLU A 122 3.71 -13.22 -9.40
CA GLU A 122 3.87 -14.57 -8.86
C GLU A 122 4.44 -14.55 -7.44
N LYS A 123 5.40 -13.65 -7.14
CA LYS A 123 5.99 -13.55 -5.80
C LYS A 123 4.96 -13.06 -4.78
N ILE A 124 4.12 -12.10 -5.14
CA ILE A 124 3.06 -11.56 -4.26
C ILE A 124 1.98 -12.61 -4.02
N GLU A 125 1.49 -13.28 -5.07
CA GLU A 125 0.50 -14.37 -4.96
C GLU A 125 1.00 -15.46 -3.99
N ASN A 126 2.24 -15.94 -4.20
CA ASN A 126 2.83 -16.96 -3.34
C ASN A 126 2.96 -16.53 -1.87
N LEU A 127 3.26 -15.26 -1.61
CA LEU A 127 3.35 -14.74 -0.24
C LEU A 127 1.96 -14.59 0.37
N CYS A 128 0.99 -14.04 -0.35
CA CYS A 128 -0.38 -13.90 0.15
C CYS A 128 -1.06 -15.25 0.42
N ASP A 129 -0.66 -16.31 -0.30
CA ASP A 129 -1.10 -17.69 -0.03
C ASP A 129 -0.40 -18.31 1.20
N SER A 130 0.82 -17.84 1.52
CA SER A 130 1.64 -18.40 2.60
C SER A 130 1.43 -17.70 3.95
N TYR A 131 0.89 -16.49 3.95
CA TYR A 131 0.68 -15.66 5.15
C TYR A 131 -0.79 -15.31 5.33
N GLU A 132 -1.31 -15.53 6.54
CA GLU A 132 -2.68 -15.13 6.88
C GLU A 132 -2.82 -13.61 7.00
N ASP A 133 -1.80 -12.90 7.49
CA ASP A 133 -1.74 -11.44 7.55
C ASP A 133 -0.91 -10.89 6.37
N ILE A 134 -1.47 -9.92 5.64
CA ILE A 134 -0.78 -9.25 4.54
C ILE A 134 0.42 -8.45 5.05
N LEU A 135 0.31 -7.84 6.24
CA LEU A 135 1.41 -7.04 6.78
C LEU A 135 2.66 -7.92 6.99
N GLU A 136 2.49 -9.15 7.48
CA GLU A 136 3.60 -10.11 7.65
C GLU A 136 4.23 -10.55 6.32
N ALA A 137 3.47 -10.48 5.23
CA ALA A 137 3.94 -10.82 3.89
C ALA A 137 4.79 -9.70 3.24
N LEU A 138 4.70 -8.46 3.73
CA LEU A 138 5.48 -7.33 3.19
C LEU A 138 6.97 -7.48 3.48
N ASP A 139 7.36 -7.84 4.70
CA ASP A 139 8.76 -8.00 5.11
C ASP A 139 9.55 -8.97 4.19
N PRO A 140 9.11 -10.22 3.95
CA PRO A 140 9.80 -11.12 3.03
C PRO A 140 9.72 -10.67 1.57
N PHE A 141 8.73 -9.85 1.20
CA PHE A 141 8.67 -9.26 -0.13
C PHE A 141 9.73 -8.17 -0.31
N TYR A 142 9.83 -7.22 0.63
CA TYR A 142 10.87 -6.20 0.62
C TYR A 142 12.27 -6.81 0.71
N GLY A 143 12.48 -7.81 1.57
CA GLY A 143 13.74 -8.54 1.63
C GLY A 143 14.11 -9.23 0.32
N TRP A 144 13.12 -9.69 -0.46
CA TRP A 144 13.34 -10.18 -1.83
C TRP A 144 13.61 -9.06 -2.82
N LEU A 145 12.90 -7.93 -2.75
CA LEU A 145 13.13 -6.76 -3.60
C LEU A 145 14.55 -6.19 -3.43
N HIS A 146 15.06 -6.14 -2.20
CA HIS A 146 16.39 -5.62 -1.90
C HIS A 146 17.51 -6.37 -2.62
N ALA A 147 17.30 -7.63 -3.00
CA ALA A 147 18.25 -8.39 -3.82
C ALA A 147 18.47 -7.78 -5.22
N PHE A 148 17.58 -6.87 -5.65
CA PHE A 148 17.65 -6.19 -6.94
C PHE A 148 18.05 -4.72 -6.83
N TYR A 149 18.07 -4.10 -5.64
CA TYR A 149 18.50 -2.72 -5.46
C TYR A 149 19.98 -2.54 -5.10
N SER A 150 20.66 -3.61 -4.65
CA SER A 150 22.10 -3.62 -4.37
C SER A 150 23.00 -3.57 -5.61
#